data_AF-A0A3M1QWK5-F1
#
_entry.id   AF-A0A3M1QWK5-F1
#
_cell.length_a   1.000
_cell.length_b   1.000
_cell.length_c   1.000
_cell.angle_alpha   90.00
_cell.angle_beta   90.00
_cell.angle_gamma   90.00
#
_symmetry.space_group_name_H-M   'P 1'
#
loop_
_entity.id
_entity.type
_entity.pdbx_description
1 polymer ?
#
loop_
_entity_poly.entity_id
_entity_poly.type
_entity_poly.pdbx_seq_one_letter_code
_entity_poly.pdbx_strand_id
1 'polypeptide(L)'
;MILVLWFVSPLWADTDYTLPENPLQGRQLLITKGCLDCHPILGEGGKIGPDLGKRGFNLTLLQVIGVLWNHAPTMVEKTQERKIPWPRFTVAEMSDLIAFLYYMDYYFSYLEEPGDAGRGAKVFAEKRCTTCHSLQGQGGNIAPPLDQVSKYVSPIFIAQAMWNHGPAMAEKMKSLGIPAPQFQG
;
A
#
# COMPACT_ATOMS: atom_id res chain seq x y z
N MET A 1 17.21 51.98 34.09
CA MET A 1 17.48 50.61 34.53
C MET A 1 16.46 49.71 33.88
N ILE A 2 16.93 48.79 33.05
CA ILE A 2 16.20 47.93 32.09
C ILE A 2 15.20 47.02 32.82
N LEU A 3 14.01 46.75 32.27
CA LEU A 3 13.34 45.45 32.43
C LEU A 3 12.22 45.21 31.39
N VAL A 4 12.63 44.50 30.34
CA VAL A 4 11.99 43.33 29.71
C VAL A 4 10.57 43.51 29.15
N LEU A 5 10.55 43.75 27.83
CA LEU A 5 9.50 43.34 26.91
C LEU A 5 9.28 41.82 27.05
N TRP A 6 8.10 41.41 27.51
CA TRP A 6 7.66 40.03 27.40
C TRP A 6 7.30 39.75 25.95
N PHE A 7 8.24 39.15 25.22
CA PHE A 7 7.93 38.40 24.01
C PHE A 7 7.03 37.24 24.42
N VAL A 8 5.73 37.38 24.17
CA VAL A 8 4.82 36.23 24.13
C VAL A 8 5.14 35.51 22.83
N SER A 9 6.12 34.61 22.87
CA SER A 9 6.35 33.68 21.77
C SER A 9 5.09 32.82 21.62
N PRO A 10 4.42 32.81 20.46
CA PRO A 10 3.36 31.85 20.24
C PRO A 10 4.00 30.46 20.14
N LEU A 11 3.86 29.65 21.18
CA LEU A 11 4.12 28.19 21.21
C LEU A 11 3.25 27.37 20.23
N TRP A 12 2.76 27.99 19.15
CA TRP A 12 1.76 27.43 18.22
C TRP A 12 2.27 27.43 16.77
N ALA A 13 3.45 28.02 16.52
CA ALA A 13 4.07 28.07 15.21
C ALA A 13 5.23 27.08 15.18
N ASP A 14 4.92 25.78 15.14
CA ASP A 14 5.74 24.74 14.51
C ASP A 14 5.00 23.41 14.56
N THR A 15 4.03 23.26 13.68
CA THR A 15 3.78 21.96 13.06
C THR A 15 3.82 22.19 11.57
N ASP A 16 5.02 22.37 11.04
CA ASP A 16 5.24 22.17 9.62
C ASP A 16 4.91 20.70 9.37
N TYR A 17 3.66 20.45 8.95
CA TYR A 17 3.19 19.11 8.64
C TYR A 17 3.87 18.73 7.33
N THR A 18 5.08 18.20 7.43
CA THR A 18 5.79 17.65 6.29
C THR A 18 5.12 16.34 5.92
N LEU A 19 4.63 16.27 4.69
CA LEU A 19 4.23 15.00 4.11
C LEU A 19 5.44 14.06 4.14
N PRO A 20 5.22 12.77 4.41
CA PRO A 20 6.31 11.85 4.61
C PRO A 20 7.16 11.70 3.36
N GLU A 21 8.48 11.58 3.56
CA GLU A 21 9.45 11.47 2.47
C GLU A 21 9.18 10.23 1.59
N ASN A 22 8.55 9.19 2.14
CA ASN A 22 8.22 7.97 1.42
C ASN A 22 6.79 7.46 1.73
N PRO A 23 5.79 7.69 0.85
CA PRO A 23 4.43 7.20 1.05
C PRO A 23 4.33 5.66 1.10
N LEU A 24 5.35 4.93 0.62
CA LEU A 24 5.39 3.47 0.73
C LEU A 24 5.55 2.99 2.19
N GLN A 25 6.00 3.85 3.09
CA GLN A 25 6.14 3.52 4.51
C GLN A 25 4.77 3.34 5.18
N GLY A 26 3.80 4.20 4.85
CA GLY A 26 2.41 4.08 5.29
C GLY A 26 1.73 2.79 4.82
N ARG A 27 2.03 2.35 3.60
CA ARG A 27 1.60 1.03 3.10
C ARG A 27 2.12 -0.10 3.97
N GLN A 28 3.42 -0.08 4.29
CA GLN A 28 4.03 -1.14 5.09
C GLN A 28 3.37 -1.23 6.47
N LEU A 29 2.98 -0.09 7.05
CA LEU A 29 2.26 -0.04 8.33
C LEU A 29 0.89 -0.73 8.27
N LEU A 30 0.15 -0.66 7.16
CA LEU A 30 -1.11 -1.42 7.03
C LEU A 30 -0.89 -2.93 7.20
N ILE A 31 0.25 -3.44 6.73
CA ILE A 31 0.61 -4.86 6.83
C ILE A 31 1.15 -5.15 8.25
N THR A 32 2.17 -4.42 8.69
CA THR A 32 2.91 -4.74 9.92
C THR A 32 2.12 -4.42 11.19
N LYS A 33 1.15 -3.50 11.12
CA LYS A 33 0.26 -3.16 12.24
C LYS A 33 -1.07 -3.94 12.18
N GLY A 34 -1.22 -4.86 11.22
CA GLY A 34 -2.36 -5.79 11.15
C GLY A 34 -3.67 -5.19 10.63
N CYS A 35 -3.64 -4.01 10.00
CA CYS A 35 -4.86 -3.37 9.50
C CYS A 35 -5.58 -4.24 8.46
N LEU A 36 -4.81 -4.96 7.62
CA LEU A 36 -5.34 -5.80 6.55
C LEU A 36 -5.97 -7.12 7.03
N ASP A 37 -5.83 -7.46 8.31
CA ASP A 37 -6.48 -8.64 8.90
C ASP A 37 -7.99 -8.42 9.06
N CYS A 38 -8.40 -7.16 9.20
CA CYS A 38 -9.79 -6.75 9.34
C CYS A 38 -10.30 -6.00 8.11
N HIS A 39 -9.48 -5.13 7.51
CA HIS A 39 -9.86 -4.28 6.40
C HIS A 39 -9.40 -4.85 5.06
N PRO A 40 -10.28 -4.91 4.04
CA PRO A 40 -9.87 -5.23 2.70
C PRO A 40 -9.32 -4.00 1.96
N ILE A 41 -8.58 -4.23 0.88
CA ILE A 41 -8.28 -3.24 -0.16
C ILE A 41 -8.77 -3.85 -1.47
N LEU A 42 -9.75 -3.21 -2.11
CA LEU A 42 -10.37 -3.66 -3.37
C LEU A 42 -10.97 -5.08 -3.29
N GLY A 43 -11.70 -5.35 -2.21
CA GLY A 43 -12.45 -6.60 -1.97
C GLY A 43 -11.62 -7.71 -1.34
N GLU A 44 -10.37 -7.43 -1.05
CA GLU A 44 -9.35 -8.42 -0.79
C GLU A 44 -8.68 -8.14 0.56
N GLY A 45 -8.54 -9.16 1.42
CA GLY A 45 -8.06 -9.00 2.81
C GLY A 45 -9.12 -9.40 3.85
N GLY A 46 -9.06 -8.81 5.04
CA GLY A 46 -10.09 -8.97 6.06
C GLY A 46 -11.47 -8.52 5.56
N LYS A 47 -12.54 -9.06 6.13
CA LYS A 47 -13.94 -8.77 5.72
C LYS A 47 -14.77 -8.14 6.84
N ILE A 48 -14.11 -7.60 7.86
CA ILE A 48 -14.74 -7.09 9.08
C ILE A 48 -14.91 -5.58 8.98
N GLY A 49 -13.82 -4.90 8.62
CA GLY A 49 -13.80 -3.46 8.43
C GLY A 49 -14.16 -3.05 7.00
N PRO A 50 -14.50 -1.77 6.78
CA PRO A 50 -14.73 -1.22 5.45
C PRO A 50 -13.47 -1.34 4.56
N ASP A 51 -13.71 -1.47 3.25
CA ASP A 51 -12.66 -1.53 2.23
C ASP A 51 -11.91 -0.20 2.14
N LEU A 52 -10.61 -0.22 2.39
CA LEU A 52 -9.77 0.97 2.39
C LEU A 52 -9.51 1.48 0.97
N GLY A 53 -9.63 0.62 -0.05
CA GLY A 53 -9.41 0.97 -1.46
C GLY A 53 -10.65 1.45 -2.20
N LYS A 54 -11.84 1.42 -1.58
CA LYS A 54 -13.12 1.82 -2.22
C LYS A 54 -13.72 3.10 -1.66
N ARG A 55 -12.89 4.00 -1.16
CA ARG A 55 -13.38 5.28 -0.65
C ARG A 55 -13.69 6.18 -1.85
N GLY A 56 -14.97 6.47 -2.05
CA GLY A 56 -15.49 7.30 -3.14
C GLY A 56 -15.85 8.70 -2.67
N PHE A 57 -15.05 9.27 -1.77
CA PHE A 57 -15.43 10.50 -1.06
C PHE A 57 -14.49 11.68 -1.28
N ASN A 58 -13.45 11.56 -2.10
CA ASN A 58 -12.49 12.65 -2.39
C ASN A 58 -12.10 13.40 -1.12
N LEU A 59 -11.71 12.64 -0.09
CA LEU A 59 -11.55 13.18 1.24
C LEU A 59 -10.32 14.07 1.27
N THR A 60 -10.46 15.26 1.83
CA THR A 60 -9.30 16.05 2.26
C THR A 60 -8.55 15.28 3.34
N LEU A 61 -7.26 15.57 3.51
CA LEU A 61 -6.43 14.97 4.55
C LEU A 61 -7.07 15.04 5.95
N LEU A 62 -7.66 16.19 6.31
CA LEU A 62 -8.35 16.38 7.60
C LEU A 62 -9.59 15.49 7.73
N GLN A 63 -10.32 15.25 6.64
CA GLN A 63 -11.47 14.35 6.66
C GLN A 63 -11.03 12.89 6.81
N VAL A 64 -9.90 12.47 6.23
CA VAL A 64 -9.33 11.14 6.48
C VAL A 64 -9.01 10.95 7.97
N ILE A 65 -8.39 11.95 8.60
CA ILE A 65 -8.12 11.95 10.04
C ILE A 65 -9.43 11.85 10.83
N GLY A 66 -10.44 12.66 10.49
CA GLY A 66 -11.74 12.64 11.16
C GLY A 66 -12.44 11.29 11.05
N VAL A 67 -12.41 10.65 9.88
CA VAL A 67 -12.96 9.29 9.69
C VAL A 67 -12.23 8.28 10.57
N LEU A 68 -10.89 8.29 10.60
CA LEU A 68 -10.13 7.39 11.46
C LEU A 68 -10.43 7.60 12.93
N TRP A 69 -10.45 8.86 13.38
CA TRP A 69 -10.73 9.22 14.78
C TRP A 69 -12.11 8.76 15.23
N ASN A 70 -13.13 8.99 14.39
CA ASN A 70 -14.50 8.59 14.68
C ASN A 70 -14.72 7.08 14.56
N HIS A 71 -13.93 6.38 13.74
CA HIS A 71 -14.00 4.93 13.59
C HIS A 71 -13.20 4.16 14.66
N ALA A 72 -12.24 4.82 15.32
CA ALA A 72 -11.36 4.18 16.30
C ALA A 72 -12.08 3.43 17.43
N PRO A 73 -13.17 3.94 18.05
CA PRO A 73 -13.89 3.20 19.09
C PRO A 73 -14.43 1.85 18.59
N THR A 74 -14.97 1.79 17.38
CA THR A 74 -15.46 0.55 16.76
C THR A 74 -14.32 -0.42 16.49
N MET A 75 -13.17 0.08 16.01
CA MET A 75 -11.99 -0.77 15.83
C MET A 75 -11.51 -1.33 17.17
N VAL A 76 -11.49 -0.52 18.24
CA VAL A 76 -11.10 -0.96 19.59
C VAL A 76 -12.04 -2.08 20.07
N GLU A 77 -13.35 -1.90 19.97
CA GLU A 77 -14.34 -2.93 20.32
C GLU A 77 -14.07 -4.25 19.58
N LYS A 78 -13.85 -4.19 18.26
CA LYS A 78 -13.59 -5.40 17.45
C LYS A 78 -12.26 -6.07 17.77
N THR A 79 -11.22 -5.30 18.10
CA THR A 79 -9.95 -5.90 18.57
C THR A 79 -10.12 -6.58 19.92
N GLN A 80 -10.90 -6.01 20.84
CA GLN A 80 -11.20 -6.62 22.15
C GLN A 80 -12.00 -7.91 22.02
N GLU A 81 -13.09 -7.90 21.23
CA GLU A 81 -13.90 -9.10 20.92
C GLU A 81 -13.03 -10.25 20.40
N ARG A 82 -12.03 -9.93 19.58
CA ARG A 82 -11.13 -10.88 18.93
C ARG A 82 -9.85 -11.17 19.71
N LYS A 83 -9.67 -10.53 20.87
CA LYS A 83 -8.47 -10.64 21.71
C LYS A 83 -7.19 -10.29 20.96
N ILE A 84 -7.27 -9.35 20.02
CA ILE A 84 -6.14 -8.80 19.28
C ILE A 84 -5.63 -7.57 20.05
N PRO A 85 -4.34 -7.45 20.35
CA PRO A 85 -3.79 -6.25 20.96
C PRO A 85 -3.98 -5.03 20.07
N TRP A 86 -4.40 -3.90 20.65
CA TRP A 86 -4.47 -2.64 19.92
C TRP A 86 -3.08 -2.20 19.44
N PRO A 87 -2.88 -1.90 18.15
CA PRO A 87 -1.58 -1.52 17.62
C PRO A 87 -1.13 -0.16 18.19
N ARG A 88 0.17 -0.06 18.51
CA ARG A 88 0.80 1.20 18.89
C ARG A 88 1.48 1.84 17.69
N PHE A 89 1.32 3.15 17.57
CA PHE A 89 1.94 3.97 16.53
C PHE A 89 2.79 5.06 17.17
N THR A 90 3.96 5.34 16.57
CA THR A 90 4.64 6.62 16.78
C THR A 90 3.93 7.73 16.02
N VAL A 91 4.27 8.99 16.32
CA VAL A 91 3.73 10.14 15.58
C VAL A 91 4.08 10.05 14.10
N ALA A 92 5.33 9.70 13.77
CA ALA A 92 5.78 9.52 12.38
C ALA A 92 5.01 8.40 11.68
N GLU A 93 4.85 7.23 12.32
CA GLU A 93 4.10 6.12 11.74
C GLU A 93 2.63 6.49 11.49
N MET A 94 2.00 7.24 12.40
CA MET A 94 0.62 7.67 12.20
C MET A 94 0.51 8.67 11.04
N SER A 95 1.46 9.59 10.91
CA SER A 95 1.54 10.53 9.77
C SER A 95 1.72 9.78 8.45
N ASP A 96 2.64 8.81 8.39
CA ASP A 96 2.87 7.97 7.22
C ASP A 96 1.60 7.21 6.81
N LEU A 97 0.92 6.61 7.79
CA LEU A 97 -0.31 5.86 7.58
C LEU A 97 -1.43 6.77 7.03
N ILE A 98 -1.66 7.94 7.64
CA ILE A 98 -2.68 8.89 7.20
C ILE A 98 -2.38 9.39 5.80
N ALA A 99 -1.13 9.78 5.51
CA ALA A 99 -0.72 10.26 4.21
C ALA A 99 -0.91 9.19 3.13
N PHE A 100 -0.58 7.93 3.42
CA PHE A 100 -0.82 6.82 2.51
C PHE A 100 -2.31 6.60 2.26
N LEU A 101 -3.15 6.62 3.31
CA LEU A 101 -4.59 6.48 3.19
C LEU A 101 -5.25 7.61 2.39
N TYR A 102 -4.74 8.84 2.50
CA TYR A 102 -5.15 9.99 1.70
C TYR A 102 -4.72 9.83 0.24
N TYR A 103 -3.45 9.52 -0.01
CA TYR A 103 -2.94 9.33 -1.38
C TYR A 103 -3.65 8.17 -2.08
N MET A 104 -3.98 7.11 -1.35
CA MET A 104 -4.72 5.96 -1.89
C MET A 104 -6.16 6.33 -2.27
N ASP A 105 -6.87 7.09 -1.44
CA ASP A 105 -8.20 7.64 -1.76
C ASP A 105 -8.13 8.53 -3.01
N TYR A 106 -7.15 9.42 -3.05
CA TYR A 106 -6.90 10.31 -4.19
C TYR A 106 -6.58 9.52 -5.47
N TYR A 107 -5.66 8.57 -5.41
CA TYR A 107 -5.22 7.78 -6.57
C TYR A 107 -6.37 6.95 -7.16
N PHE A 108 -7.11 6.22 -6.31
CA PHE A 108 -8.23 5.40 -6.77
C PHE A 108 -9.47 6.20 -7.17
N SER A 109 -9.63 7.44 -6.68
CA SER A 109 -10.76 8.30 -7.05
C SER A 109 -10.49 9.17 -8.28
N TYR A 110 -9.23 9.55 -8.55
CA TYR A 110 -8.88 10.56 -9.57
C TYR A 110 -7.94 10.08 -10.67
N LEU A 111 -7.03 9.12 -10.41
CA LEU A 111 -5.91 8.86 -11.32
C LEU A 111 -6.03 7.57 -12.13
N GLU A 112 -6.75 6.54 -11.65
CA GLU A 112 -6.86 5.28 -12.39
C GLU A 112 -8.24 4.62 -12.24
N GLU A 113 -8.76 4.07 -13.35
CA GLU A 113 -9.61 2.90 -13.24
C GLU A 113 -8.75 1.76 -12.67
N PRO A 114 -9.22 1.03 -11.63
CA PRO A 114 -8.49 -0.11 -11.11
C PRO A 114 -8.05 -1.03 -12.25
N GLY A 115 -6.78 -1.40 -12.30
CA GLY A 115 -6.28 -2.31 -13.34
C GLY A 115 -7.15 -3.58 -13.43
N ASP A 116 -7.51 -3.99 -14.64
CA ASP A 116 -8.33 -5.18 -14.87
C ASP A 116 -7.51 -6.45 -14.58
N ALA A 117 -7.82 -7.14 -13.48
CA ALA A 117 -7.14 -8.37 -13.07
C ALA A 117 -7.25 -9.49 -14.12
N GLY A 118 -8.37 -9.58 -14.84
CA GLY A 118 -8.58 -10.54 -15.92
C GLY A 118 -7.70 -10.23 -17.14
N ARG A 119 -7.58 -8.96 -17.53
CA ARG A 119 -6.63 -8.51 -18.56
C ARG A 119 -5.19 -8.75 -18.11
N GLY A 120 -4.87 -8.45 -16.86
CA GLY A 120 -3.56 -8.71 -16.26
C GLY A 120 -3.18 -10.19 -16.32
N ALA A 121 -4.11 -11.08 -15.96
CA ALA A 121 -3.92 -12.53 -16.04
C ALA A 121 -3.66 -13.00 -17.49
N LYS A 122 -4.39 -12.45 -18.48
CA LYS A 122 -4.14 -12.73 -19.90
C LYS A 122 -2.74 -12.31 -20.32
N VAL A 123 -2.33 -11.08 -20.03
CA VAL A 123 -0.99 -10.59 -20.35
C VAL A 123 0.07 -11.46 -19.67
N PHE A 124 -0.12 -11.83 -18.40
CA PHE A 124 0.81 -12.67 -17.65
C PHE A 124 1.00 -14.05 -18.30
N ALA A 125 -0.08 -14.66 -18.80
CA ALA A 125 -0.02 -15.93 -19.52
C ALA A 125 0.56 -15.78 -20.93
N GLU A 126 0.10 -14.80 -21.71
CA GLU A 126 0.55 -14.54 -23.09
C GLU A 126 2.04 -14.20 -23.17
N LYS A 127 2.54 -13.45 -22.18
CA LYS A 127 3.97 -13.11 -22.03
C LYS A 127 4.78 -14.23 -21.37
N ARG A 128 4.17 -15.41 -21.15
CA ARG A 128 4.81 -16.65 -20.67
C ARG A 128 5.43 -16.54 -19.29
N CYS A 129 4.93 -15.64 -18.44
CA CYS A 129 5.43 -15.48 -17.08
C CYS A 129 5.22 -16.75 -16.24
N THR A 130 4.09 -17.45 -16.47
CA THR A 130 3.74 -18.72 -15.81
C THR A 130 4.63 -19.90 -16.20
N THR A 131 5.44 -19.79 -17.26
CA THR A 131 6.42 -20.83 -17.62
C THR A 131 7.48 -21.00 -16.55
N CYS A 132 7.86 -19.91 -15.87
CA CYS A 132 8.92 -19.92 -14.88
C CYS A 132 8.40 -19.70 -13.46
N HIS A 133 7.47 -18.77 -13.28
CA HIS A 133 6.93 -18.40 -11.97
C HIS A 133 5.65 -19.16 -11.68
N SER A 134 5.47 -19.50 -10.40
CA SER A 134 4.21 -20.01 -9.88
C SER A 134 3.39 -18.92 -9.17
N LEU A 135 2.08 -19.05 -9.26
CA LEU A 135 1.08 -18.30 -8.50
C LEU A 135 0.06 -19.29 -7.94
N GLN A 136 -0.09 -19.30 -6.63
CA GLN A 136 -0.94 -20.20 -5.85
C GLN A 136 -0.73 -21.67 -6.20
N GLY A 137 0.53 -22.06 -6.38
CA GLY A 137 0.91 -23.42 -6.77
C GLY A 137 0.67 -23.77 -8.25
N GLN A 138 0.21 -22.82 -9.08
CA GLN A 138 0.03 -23.01 -10.53
C GLN A 138 1.13 -22.31 -11.32
N GLY A 139 1.67 -22.96 -12.36
CA GLY A 139 2.74 -22.42 -13.20
C GLY A 139 4.06 -23.19 -13.05
N GLY A 140 5.17 -22.52 -13.29
CA GLY A 140 6.51 -23.09 -13.28
C GLY A 140 7.17 -23.09 -11.91
N ASN A 141 8.22 -23.89 -11.77
CA ASN A 141 9.07 -23.98 -10.58
C ASN A 141 10.53 -23.57 -10.87
N ILE A 142 10.76 -22.87 -11.99
CA ILE A 142 12.10 -22.45 -12.44
C ILE A 142 12.53 -21.16 -11.73
N ALA A 143 11.57 -20.29 -11.42
CA ALA A 143 11.80 -19.00 -10.77
C ALA A 143 11.00 -18.92 -9.44
N PRO A 144 11.31 -17.95 -8.56
CA PRO A 144 10.63 -17.84 -7.28
C PRO A 144 9.11 -17.72 -7.42
N PRO A 145 8.33 -18.36 -6.54
CA PRO A 145 6.88 -18.18 -6.51
C PRO A 145 6.55 -16.71 -6.28
N LEU A 146 5.55 -16.20 -6.99
CA LEU A 146 5.08 -14.82 -6.83
C LEU A 146 3.91 -14.73 -5.85
N ASP A 147 3.62 -15.80 -5.12
CA ASP A 147 2.65 -15.84 -4.02
C ASP A 147 2.86 -14.75 -2.97
N GLN A 148 4.13 -14.38 -2.76
CA GLN A 148 4.51 -13.34 -1.82
C GLN A 148 4.52 -11.93 -2.44
N VAL A 149 4.38 -11.82 -3.77
CA VAL A 149 4.08 -10.55 -4.42
C VAL A 149 2.62 -10.25 -4.12
N SER A 150 2.40 -9.64 -2.96
CA SER A 150 1.07 -9.25 -2.51
C SER A 150 0.39 -8.38 -3.57
N LYS A 151 -0.89 -8.61 -3.83
CA LYS A 151 -1.74 -7.71 -4.64
C LYS A 151 -1.74 -6.25 -4.16
N TYR A 152 -1.32 -6.00 -2.92
CA TYR A 152 -1.19 -4.65 -2.39
C TYR A 152 0.16 -4.02 -2.70
N VAL A 153 1.11 -4.73 -3.29
CA VAL A 153 2.43 -4.18 -3.66
C VAL A 153 2.19 -2.98 -4.57
N SER A 154 2.76 -1.84 -4.18
CA SER A 154 2.70 -0.63 -5.00
C SER A 154 3.18 -0.98 -6.41
N PRO A 155 2.50 -0.53 -7.48
CA PRO A 155 2.98 -0.71 -8.85
C PRO A 155 4.46 -0.33 -9.01
N ILE A 156 4.91 0.68 -8.26
CA ILE A 156 6.33 1.11 -8.21
C ILE A 156 7.23 0.02 -7.65
N PHE A 157 6.83 -0.66 -6.58
CA PHE A 157 7.63 -1.75 -6.01
C PHE A 157 7.67 -2.96 -6.96
N ILE A 158 6.56 -3.30 -7.63
CA ILE A 158 6.57 -4.36 -8.67
C ILE A 158 7.54 -3.97 -9.78
N ALA A 159 7.46 -2.74 -10.29
CA ALA A 159 8.36 -2.23 -11.32
C ALA A 159 9.83 -2.27 -10.88
N GLN A 160 10.13 -1.85 -9.65
CA GLN A 160 11.47 -1.92 -9.07
C GLN A 160 11.97 -3.37 -8.93
N ALA A 161 11.13 -4.28 -8.43
CA ALA A 161 11.47 -5.69 -8.30
C ALA A 161 11.76 -6.31 -9.68
N MET A 162 10.93 -6.00 -10.68
CA MET A 162 11.15 -6.43 -12.06
C MET A 162 12.42 -5.84 -12.67
N TRP A 163 12.71 -4.56 -12.42
CA TRP A 163 13.93 -3.90 -12.90
C TRP A 163 15.18 -4.57 -12.33
N ASN A 164 15.20 -4.79 -11.02
CA ASN A 164 16.34 -5.39 -10.32
C ASN A 164 16.52 -6.87 -10.65
N HIS A 165 15.42 -7.62 -10.86
CA HIS A 165 15.46 -9.04 -11.22
C HIS A 165 15.60 -9.26 -12.74
N GLY A 166 15.38 -8.22 -13.55
CA GLY A 166 15.34 -8.25 -15.01
C GLY A 166 16.53 -8.92 -15.68
N PRO A 167 17.79 -8.61 -15.32
CA PRO A 167 18.96 -9.26 -15.92
C PRO A 167 18.97 -10.78 -15.76
N ALA A 168 18.63 -11.30 -14.57
CA ALA A 168 18.57 -12.73 -14.31
C ALA A 168 17.43 -13.40 -15.09
N MET A 169 16.26 -12.75 -15.17
CA MET A 169 15.17 -13.23 -16.03
C MET A 169 15.58 -13.27 -17.50
N ALA A 170 16.26 -12.23 -18.00
CA ALA A 170 16.70 -12.14 -19.39
C ALA A 170 17.71 -13.23 -19.76
N GLU A 171 18.70 -13.48 -18.89
CA GLU A 171 19.66 -14.56 -19.06
C GLU A 171 18.96 -15.92 -19.09
N LYS A 172 18.03 -16.16 -18.15
CA LYS A 172 17.29 -17.42 -18.11
C LYS A 172 16.39 -17.61 -19.33
N MET A 173 15.67 -16.57 -19.74
CA MET A 173 14.87 -16.57 -20.96
C MET A 173 15.72 -16.93 -22.19
N LYS A 174 16.90 -16.30 -22.34
CA LYS A 174 17.86 -16.63 -23.40
C LYS A 174 18.29 -18.09 -23.37
N SER A 175 18.62 -18.62 -22.19
CA SER A 175 19.04 -20.03 -22.03
C SER A 175 17.95 -21.05 -22.42
N LEU A 176 16.68 -20.65 -22.30
CA LEU A 176 15.52 -21.48 -22.63
C LEU A 176 14.96 -21.22 -24.03
N GLY A 177 15.59 -20.34 -24.81
CA GLY A 177 15.09 -19.94 -26.14
C GLY A 177 13.76 -19.17 -26.08
N ILE A 178 13.44 -18.56 -24.94
CA ILE A 178 12.24 -17.74 -24.76
C ILE A 178 12.58 -16.30 -25.16
N PRO A 179 11.88 -15.69 -26.13
CA PRO A 179 12.09 -14.29 -26.46
C PRO A 179 11.62 -13.39 -25.30
N ALA A 180 12.35 -12.30 -25.07
CA ALA A 180 11.97 -11.32 -24.05
C ALA A 180 10.57 -10.74 -24.38
N PRO A 181 9.67 -10.64 -23.39
CA PRO A 181 8.34 -10.12 -23.62
C PRO A 181 8.37 -8.63 -23.95
N GLN A 182 7.67 -8.23 -25.00
CA GLN A 182 7.40 -6.83 -25.30
C GLN A 182 6.04 -6.43 -24.74
N PHE A 183 5.99 -5.38 -23.94
CA PHE A 183 4.76 -4.78 -23.45
C PHE A 183 4.43 -3.54 -24.28
N GLN A 184 3.17 -3.41 -24.71
CA GLN A 184 2.66 -2.24 -25.41
C GLN A 184 1.63 -1.59 -24.49
N GLY A 185 1.74 -0.27 -24.32
CA GLY A 185 0.80 0.56 -23.55
C GLY A 185 -0.36 1.02 -24.43
#